data_AF-A0A9R0JMT3-F1
#
_entry.id   AF-A0A9R0JMT3-F1
#
_cell.length_a   1.000
_cell.length_b   1.000
_cell.length_c   1.000
_cell.angle_alpha   90.00
_cell.angle_beta   90.00
_cell.angle_gamma   90.00
#
_symmetry.space_group_name_H-M   'P 1'
#
loop_
_entity.id
_entity.type
_entity.pdbx_description
1 polymer ?
#
loop_
_entity_poly.entity_id
_entity_poly.type
_entity_poly.pdbx_seq_one_letter_code
_entity_poly.pdbx_strand_id
1 'polypeptide(L)'
;MIERLMHDIHFAVDPYNSSKKQALDVIHRLVKKFPIKRSPMRLRLTVGEKNFSTILEKLGTWNGEIVTMDESGTQFSVVSSQISVAASHFLL
;
A
#
# COMPACT_ATOMS: atom_id res chain seq x y z
N MET A 1 -5.47 -14.22 0.11
CA MET A 1 -5.34 -13.96 -1.36
C MET A 1 -3.91 -14.21 -1.84
N ILE A 2 -2.89 -13.58 -1.24
CA ILE A 2 -1.46 -13.91 -1.50
C ILE A 2 -1.09 -15.33 -1.05
N GLU A 3 -1.65 -15.82 0.06
CA GLU A 3 -1.43 -17.19 0.57
C GLU A 3 -1.77 -18.28 -0.46
N ARG A 4 -2.82 -18.08 -1.27
CA ARG A 4 -3.16 -19.02 -2.36
C ARG A 4 -2.04 -19.05 -3.41
N LEU A 5 -1.54 -17.87 -3.80
CA LEU A 5 -0.42 -17.77 -4.72
C LEU A 5 0.86 -18.38 -4.15
N MET A 6 1.09 -18.26 -2.83
CA MET A 6 2.20 -18.92 -2.13
C MET A 6 2.08 -20.45 -2.20
N HIS A 7 0.86 -20.97 -2.03
CA HIS A 7 0.57 -22.39 -2.20
C HIS A 7 0.80 -22.86 -3.65
N ASP A 8 0.35 -22.08 -4.64
CA ASP A 8 0.53 -22.39 -6.07
C ASP A 8 2.01 -22.44 -6.48
N ILE A 9 2.86 -21.64 -5.83
CA ILE A 9 4.32 -21.70 -6.03
C ILE A 9 5.02 -22.71 -5.11
N HIS A 10 4.28 -23.48 -4.31
CA HIS A 10 4.79 -24.46 -3.35
C HIS A 10 5.82 -23.85 -2.38
N PHE A 11 5.54 -22.65 -1.87
CA PHE A 11 6.42 -21.98 -0.91
C PHE A 11 6.15 -22.46 0.52
N ALA A 12 7.19 -22.96 1.20
CA ALA A 12 7.15 -23.31 2.61
C ALA A 12 7.87 -22.24 3.45
N VAL A 13 7.25 -21.84 4.57
CA VAL A 13 7.81 -20.88 5.52
C VAL A 13 8.83 -21.59 6.41
N ASP A 14 10.01 -20.99 6.57
CA ASP A 14 11.10 -21.55 7.40
C ASP A 14 11.23 -20.76 8.71
N PRO A 15 10.98 -21.34 9.89
CA PRO A 15 11.04 -20.62 11.16
C PRO A 15 12.43 -20.07 11.51
N TYR A 16 13.50 -20.56 10.89
CA TYR A 16 14.87 -20.10 11.12
C TYR A 16 15.28 -18.90 10.26
N ASN A 17 14.49 -18.56 9.23
CA ASN A 17 14.75 -17.41 8.37
C ASN A 17 13.91 -16.19 8.81
N SER A 18 14.46 -14.98 8.66
CA SER A 18 13.72 -13.76 9.02
C SER A 18 12.56 -13.47 8.05
N SER A 19 11.49 -12.86 8.56
CA SER A 19 10.29 -12.49 7.78
C SER A 19 10.65 -11.66 6.54
N LYS A 20 11.58 -10.71 6.69
CA LYS A 20 12.05 -9.86 5.59
C LYS A 20 12.70 -10.66 4.45
N LYS A 21 13.57 -11.62 4.79
CA LYS A 21 14.27 -12.44 3.80
C LYS A 21 13.27 -13.34 3.06
N GLN A 22 12.39 -14.00 3.82
CA GLN A 22 11.36 -14.87 3.24
C GLN A 22 10.40 -14.11 2.34
N ALA A 23 9.96 -12.92 2.76
CA ALA A 23 9.12 -12.06 1.94
C ALA A 23 9.76 -11.70 0.61
N LEU A 24 11.05 -11.33 0.60
CA LEU A 24 11.76 -11.03 -0.63
C LEU A 24 11.81 -12.25 -1.54
N ASP A 25 12.10 -13.43 -0.99
CA ASP A 25 12.12 -14.67 -1.76
C ASP A 25 10.75 -15.02 -2.37
N VAL A 26 9.67 -14.85 -1.59
CA VAL A 26 8.29 -15.03 -2.06
C VAL A 26 7.97 -14.07 -3.19
N ILE A 27 8.26 -12.77 -3.03
CA ILE A 27 7.98 -11.74 -4.04
C ILE A 27 8.71 -12.05 -5.34
N HIS A 28 10.00 -12.40 -5.29
CA HIS A 28 10.77 -12.75 -6.49
C HIS A 28 10.19 -13.97 -7.21
N ARG A 29 9.71 -14.97 -6.48
CA ARG A 29 9.08 -16.17 -7.07
C ARG A 29 7.71 -15.85 -7.65
N LEU A 30 6.91 -15.03 -6.98
CA LEU A 30 5.59 -14.61 -7.44
C LEU A 30 5.66 -13.79 -8.74
N VAL A 31 6.56 -12.80 -8.81
CA VAL A 31 6.71 -11.94 -10.01
C VAL A 31 7.15 -12.74 -11.26
N LYS A 32 7.86 -13.87 -11.08
CA LYS A 32 8.25 -14.74 -12.20
C LYS A 32 7.08 -15.49 -12.83
N LYS A 33 6.03 -15.78 -12.06
CA LYS A 33 4.87 -16.57 -12.50
C LYS A 33 3.62 -15.73 -12.77
N PHE A 34 3.50 -14.58 -12.10
CA PHE A 34 2.35 -13.70 -12.17
C PHE A 34 2.80 -12.30 -12.58
N PRO A 35 2.02 -11.57 -13.42
CA PRO A 35 2.37 -10.22 -13.86
C PRO A 35 2.13 -9.18 -12.75
N ILE A 36 2.84 -9.33 -11.63
CA ILE A 36 2.76 -8.43 -10.47
C ILE A 36 3.81 -7.34 -10.65
N LYS A 37 3.37 -6.07 -10.62
CA LYS A 37 4.24 -4.90 -10.67
C LYS A 37 3.84 -3.91 -9.59
N ARG A 38 4.81 -3.15 -9.09
CA ARG A 38 4.52 -1.96 -8.29
C ARG A 38 3.80 -0.96 -9.19
N SER A 39 2.60 -0.55 -8.79
CA SER A 39 1.84 0.47 -9.48
C SER A 39 1.78 1.71 -8.59
N PRO A 40 2.45 2.82 -8.97
CA PRO A 40 2.28 4.08 -8.25
C PRO A 40 0.85 4.58 -8.51
N MET A 41 0.05 4.67 -7.45
CA MET A 41 -1.32 5.16 -7.53
C MET A 41 -1.38 6.64 -7.17
N ARG A 42 -2.23 7.40 -7.89
CA ARG A 42 -2.67 8.74 -7.50
C ARG A 42 -4.15 8.68 -7.15
N LEU A 43 -4.49 9.04 -5.93
CA LEU A 43 -5.87 8.99 -5.43
C LEU A 43 -6.37 10.41 -5.17
N ARG A 44 -7.61 10.69 -5.59
CA ARG A 44 -8.34 11.89 -5.19
C ARG A 44 -9.39 11.51 -4.16
N LEU A 45 -9.26 12.05 -2.96
CA LEU A 45 -10.19 11.83 -1.86
C LEU A 45 -11.02 13.11 -1.67
N THR A 46 -12.34 12.98 -1.67
CA THR A 46 -13.24 14.08 -1.31
C THR A 46 -13.82 13.81 0.06
N VAL A 47 -13.61 14.74 0.99
CA VAL A 47 -13.86 14.57 2.41
C VAL A 47 -14.65 15.76 2.92
N GLY A 48 -15.66 15.52 3.77
CA GLY A 48 -16.35 16.60 4.48
C GLY A 48 -15.46 17.24 5.55
N GLU A 49 -15.66 18.54 5.79
CA GLU A 49 -14.87 19.37 6.72
C GLU A 49 -14.52 18.69 8.06
N LYS A 50 -15.50 18.06 8.72
CA LYS A 50 -15.33 17.43 10.04
C LYS A 50 -14.25 16.35 10.09
N ASN A 51 -14.03 15.63 9.00
CA ASN A 51 -13.10 14.49 8.95
C ASN A 51 -11.78 14.83 8.25
N PHE A 52 -11.64 16.08 7.79
CA PHE A 52 -10.53 16.49 6.96
C PHE A 52 -9.18 16.37 7.67
N SER A 53 -9.09 16.90 8.89
CA SER A 53 -7.88 16.84 9.71
C SER A 53 -7.43 15.41 10.00
N THR A 54 -8.38 14.54 10.37
CA THR A 54 -8.10 13.12 10.64
C THR A 54 -7.59 12.38 9.41
N ILE A 55 -8.11 12.70 8.22
CA ILE A 55 -7.63 12.07 6.98
C ILE A 55 -6.26 12.59 6.59
N LEU A 56 -5.98 13.88 6.78
CA LEU A 56 -4.66 14.47 6.53
C LEU A 56 -3.58 13.80 7.40
N GLU A 57 -3.85 13.60 8.69
CA GLU A 57 -2.95 12.93 9.63
C GLU A 57 -2.68 11.46 9.23
N LYS A 58 -3.74 10.74 8.84
CA LYS A 58 -3.63 9.35 8.36
C LYS A 58 -2.83 9.26 7.07
N LEU A 59 -3.01 10.20 6.14
CA LEU A 59 -2.21 10.26 4.91
C LEU A 59 -0.73 10.46 5.22
N GLY A 60 -0.40 11.32 6.19
CA GLY A 60 0.98 11.48 6.68
C GLY A 60 1.55 10.18 7.25
N THR A 61 0.78 9.47 8.08
CA THR A 61 1.17 8.16 8.64
C THR A 61 1.40 7.09 7.56
N TRP A 62 0.67 7.16 6.44
CA TRP A 62 0.82 6.22 5.33
C TRP A 62 1.91 6.62 4.32
N ASN A 63 2.74 7.62 4.63
CA ASN A 63 3.74 8.18 3.72
C ASN A 63 3.12 8.66 2.38
N GLY A 64 1.84 9.06 2.40
CA GLY A 64 1.20 9.65 1.23
C GLY A 64 1.73 11.05 0.98
N GLU A 65 2.15 11.33 -0.25
CA GLU A 65 2.52 12.68 -0.67
C GLU A 65 1.26 13.43 -1.05
N ILE A 66 1.00 14.61 -0.48
CA ILE A 66 -0.14 15.45 -0.86
C ILE A 66 0.31 16.35 -2.02
N VAL A 67 -0.29 16.14 -3.20
CA VAL A 67 0.04 16.87 -4.42
C VAL A 67 -0.80 18.12 -4.58
N THR A 68 -2.10 18.01 -4.34
CA THR A 68 -3.02 19.14 -4.37
C THR A 68 -4.07 19.03 -3.28
N MET A 69 -4.51 20.19 -2.82
CA MET A 69 -5.56 20.34 -1.84
C MET A 69 -6.47 21.46 -2.32
N ASP A 70 -7.73 21.12 -2.59
CA ASP A 70 -8.73 22.06 -3.09
C ASP A 70 -9.89 22.14 -2.10
N GLU A 71 -10.28 23.35 -1.74
CA GLU A 71 -11.44 23.61 -0.90
C GLU A 71 -12.63 24.03 -1.78
N SER A 72 -13.79 23.42 -1.56
CA SER A 72 -15.02 23.74 -2.30
C SER A 72 -16.21 23.67 -1.35
N GLY A 73 -16.54 24.82 -0.75
CA GLY A 73 -17.63 24.91 0.22
C GLY A 73 -17.35 24.07 1.47
N THR A 74 -18.19 23.07 1.75
CA THR A 74 -18.06 22.17 2.92
C THR A 74 -17.23 20.91 2.66
N GLN A 75 -16.63 20.80 1.47
CA GLN A 75 -15.86 19.64 1.04
C GLN A 75 -14.43 20.03 0.67
N PHE A 76 -13.50 19.19 1.08
CA PHE A 76 -12.08 19.28 0.73
C PHE A 76 -11.71 18.11 -0.16
N SER A 77 -10.99 18.39 -1.24
CA SER A 77 -10.41 17.37 -2.11
C SER A 77 -8.91 17.30 -1.89
N VAL A 78 -8.38 16.11 -1.60
CA VAL A 78 -6.94 15.85 -1.49
C VAL A 78 -6.53 14.90 -2.60
N VAL A 79 -5.58 15.32 -3.43
CA VAL A 79 -4.91 14.43 -4.38
C VAL A 79 -3.60 13.99 -3.75
N SER A 80 -3.45 12.68 -3.51
CA SER A 80 -2.21 12.11 -3.01
C SER A 80 -1.53 11.22 -4.05
N SER A 81 -0.23 11.44 -4.27
CA SER A 81 0.66 10.56 -5.05
C SER A 81 1.37 9.57 -4.12
N GLN A 82 1.79 8.45 -4.70
CA GLN A 82 2.65 7.49 -4.02
C GLN A 82 2.00 6.81 -2.80
N ILE A 83 0.67 6.71 -2.76
CA ILE A 83 0.02 5.67 -1.95
C ILE A 83 0.31 4.35 -2.64
N SER A 84 1.56 3.91 -2.52
CA SER A 84 1.89 2.52 -2.69
C SER A 84 1.16 1.84 -1.55
N VAL A 85 0.18 0.99 -1.87
CA VAL A 85 -0.29 -0.05 -0.95
C VAL A 85 0.87 -1.05 -0.80
N ALA A 86 2.01 -0.58 -0.30
CA ALA A 86 2.89 -1.39 0.48
C ALA A 86 2.09 -1.56 1.77
N ALA A 87 1.55 -2.72 2.11
CA ALA A 87 2.31 -3.85 2.61
C ALA A 87 3.44 -3.48 3.60
N SER A 88 3.57 -2.22 4.03
CA SER A 88 4.55 -1.77 5.02
C SER A 88 4.23 -2.34 6.40
N HIS A 89 2.99 -2.80 6.60
CA HIS A 89 2.56 -3.53 7.80
C HIS A 89 2.35 -5.04 7.56
N PHE A 90 2.63 -5.53 6.35
CA PHE A 90 2.52 -6.96 6.01
C PHE A 90 3.89 -7.58 5.66
N LEU A 91 4.96 -6.78 5.69
CA LEU A 91 6.32 -7.17 5.32
C LEU A 91 7.39 -6.76 6.35
N LEU A 92 6.98 -6.57 7.61
CA LEU A 92 7.88 -6.60 8.78
C LEU A 92 7.37 -7.66 9.75
#